data_AF-A0A523HNQ1-F1
#
_entry.id   AF-A0A523HNQ1-F1
#
_cell.length_a   1.000
_cell.length_b   1.000
_cell.length_c   1.000
_cell.angle_alpha   90.00
_cell.angle_beta   90.00
_cell.angle_gamma   90.00
#
_symmetry.space_group_name_H-M   'P 1'
#
loop_
_entity.id
_entity.type
_entity.pdbx_description
1 polymer ?
#
loop_
_entity_poly.entity_id
_entity_poly.type
_entity_poly.pdbx_seq_one_letter_code
_entity_poly.pdbx_strand_id
1 'polypeptide(L)'
;MSFINFSFIISVHKQRRLQMKRATIVLLVLMLCITMPLLAQEKAAEKATETADKKEMTEQAEMAPPPALDDDFCKWLVGEWEGWSEGPEGKHSEWEKIEMGLNGQVLLREAVSKMDDGEYAGMGGMTINPESGEFMGYWMDNYRGMYQGKGKREGDKLTMEWEGYQGTYTNVLEKVDENTYTTTWSFTDAGGNTKEGKSEMTRKGATTMKE
;
A
#
# COMPACT_ATOMS: atom_id res chain seq x y z
N MET A 1 73.76 64.17 -21.17
CA MET A 1 73.57 62.95 -20.37
C MET A 1 72.10 62.87 -19.98
N SER A 2 71.35 61.93 -20.56
CA SER A 2 69.93 61.71 -20.23
C SER A 2 69.83 60.44 -19.38
N PHE A 3 69.44 60.60 -18.12
CA PHE A 3 69.17 59.46 -17.23
C PHE A 3 67.80 58.89 -17.57
N ILE A 4 67.79 57.70 -18.19
CA ILE A 4 66.57 56.93 -18.44
C ILE A 4 66.02 56.44 -17.09
N ASN A 5 64.79 56.83 -16.79
CA ASN A 5 64.14 56.66 -15.50
C ASN A 5 63.68 55.19 -15.30
N PHE A 6 64.55 54.36 -14.72
CA PHE A 6 64.33 52.91 -14.49
C PHE A 6 63.05 52.59 -13.69
N SER A 7 62.53 53.54 -12.90
CA SER A 7 61.31 53.36 -12.11
C SER A 7 60.04 53.18 -12.96
N PHE A 8 60.01 53.75 -14.18
CA PHE A 8 58.84 53.67 -15.06
C PHE A 8 58.66 52.28 -15.68
N ILE A 9 59.76 51.59 -16.01
CA ILE A 9 59.73 50.26 -16.67
C ILE A 9 59.24 49.17 -15.69
N ILE A 10 59.62 49.25 -14.42
CA ILE A 10 59.19 48.29 -13.37
C ILE A 10 57.69 48.45 -13.07
N SER A 11 57.17 49.67 -13.08
CA SER A 11 55.74 49.95 -12.85
C SER A 11 54.85 49.33 -13.94
N VAL A 12 55.23 49.49 -15.21
CA VAL A 12 54.48 48.94 -16.35
C VAL A 12 54.45 47.41 -16.35
N HIS A 13 55.55 46.75 -15.97
CA HIS A 13 55.58 45.28 -15.87
C HIS A 13 54.69 44.74 -14.75
N LYS A 14 54.63 45.43 -13.61
CA LYS A 14 53.77 45.05 -12.48
C LYS A 14 52.29 45.22 -12.85
N GLN A 15 51.94 46.30 -13.56
CA GLN A 15 50.58 46.55 -14.03
C GLN A 15 50.13 45.53 -15.07
N ARG A 16 50.98 45.18 -16.06
CA ARG A 16 50.67 44.12 -17.03
C ARG A 16 50.49 42.75 -16.39
N ARG A 17 51.32 42.40 -15.40
CA ARG A 17 51.20 41.12 -14.67
C ARG A 17 49.90 41.05 -13.85
N LEU A 18 49.44 42.17 -13.28
CA LEU A 18 48.18 42.24 -12.56
C LEU A 18 46.97 42.14 -13.51
N GLN A 19 47.03 42.79 -14.68
CA GLN A 19 45.99 42.72 -15.69
C GLN A 19 45.85 41.31 -16.27
N MET A 20 46.95 40.60 -16.55
CA MET A 20 46.87 39.22 -17.02
C MET A 20 46.25 38.28 -15.97
N LYS A 21 46.59 38.43 -14.68
CA LYS A 21 45.97 37.62 -13.62
C LYS A 21 44.46 37.84 -13.52
N ARG A 22 44.00 39.10 -13.66
CA ARG A 22 42.56 39.42 -13.67
C ARG A 22 41.86 38.82 -14.88
N ALA A 23 42.47 38.90 -16.07
CA ALA A 23 41.94 38.29 -17.28
C ALA A 23 41.83 36.76 -17.16
N THR A 24 42.84 36.08 -16.59
CA THR A 24 42.81 34.62 -16.37
C THR A 24 41.70 34.22 -15.40
N ILE A 25 41.49 34.97 -14.31
CA ILE A 25 40.42 34.69 -13.34
C ILE A 25 39.05 34.85 -13.99
N VAL A 26 38.83 35.92 -14.77
CA VAL A 26 37.56 36.15 -15.47
C VAL A 26 37.29 35.02 -16.48
N LEU A 27 38.31 34.57 -17.22
CA LEU A 27 38.18 33.48 -18.17
C LEU A 27 37.80 32.15 -17.50
N LEU A 28 38.40 31.84 -16.33
CA LEU A 28 38.09 30.65 -15.55
C LEU A 28 36.65 30.67 -15.00
N VAL A 29 36.19 31.82 -14.51
CA VAL A 29 34.81 31.99 -14.03
C VAL A 29 33.82 31.82 -15.19
N LEU A 30 34.10 32.39 -16.37
CA LEU A 30 33.27 32.20 -17.56
C LEU A 30 33.19 30.74 -18.01
N MET A 31 34.31 30.00 -17.99
CA MET A 31 34.29 28.56 -18.31
C MET A 31 33.47 27.76 -17.28
N LEU A 32 33.54 28.10 -16.00
CA LEU A 32 32.70 27.49 -14.96
C LEU A 32 31.20 27.77 -15.16
N CYS A 33 30.85 29.01 -15.53
CA CYS A 33 29.45 29.39 -15.78
C CYS A 33 28.83 28.70 -16.99
N ILE A 34 29.62 28.29 -17.99
CA ILE A 34 29.13 27.62 -19.20
C ILE A 34 29.09 26.09 -19.02
N THR A 35 30.03 25.51 -18.27
CA THR A 35 30.14 24.04 -18.13
C THR A 35 29.14 23.45 -17.15
N MET A 36 28.76 24.17 -16.08
CA MET A 36 27.78 23.67 -15.10
C MET A 36 26.36 23.48 -15.67
N PRO A 37 25.80 24.40 -16.48
CA PRO A 37 24.48 24.20 -17.10
C PRO A 37 24.45 23.06 -18.13
N LEU A 38 25.54 22.86 -18.88
CA LEU A 38 25.63 21.78 -19.87
C LEU A 38 25.56 20.40 -19.21
N LEU A 39 26.33 20.20 -18.14
CA LEU A 39 26.32 18.93 -17.37
C LEU A 39 24.99 18.70 -16.65
N ALA A 40 24.26 19.76 -16.30
CA ALA A 40 22.91 19.65 -15.74
C ALA A 40 21.86 19.26 -16.81
N GLN A 41 22.00 19.73 -18.05
CA GLN A 41 21.14 19.34 -19.17
C GLN A 41 21.36 17.89 -19.60
N GLU A 42 22.60 17.41 -19.66
CA GLU A 42 22.89 16.01 -20.02
C GLU A 42 22.30 15.02 -19.00
N LYS A 43 22.43 15.30 -17.69
CA LYS A 43 21.80 14.48 -16.65
C LYS A 43 20.27 14.51 -16.66
N ALA A 44 19.68 15.64 -17.07
CA ALA A 44 18.22 15.75 -17.21
C ALA A 44 17.72 14.97 -18.43
N ALA A 45 18.47 14.97 -19.52
CA ALA A 45 18.15 14.20 -20.73
C ALA A 45 18.28 12.69 -20.48
N GLU A 46 19.37 12.22 -19.87
CA GLU A 46 19.58 10.80 -19.55
C GLU A 46 18.50 10.26 -18.60
N LYS A 47 18.12 11.06 -17.58
CA LYS A 47 17.01 10.71 -16.68
C LYS A 47 15.66 10.70 -17.39
N ALA A 48 15.44 11.54 -18.40
CA ALA A 48 14.21 11.55 -19.18
C ALA A 48 14.12 10.34 -20.13
N THR A 49 15.24 9.88 -20.69
CA THR A 49 15.28 8.68 -21.56
C THR A 49 15.05 7.41 -20.74
N GLU A 50 15.66 7.28 -19.56
CA GLU A 50 15.45 6.14 -18.65
C GLU A 50 14.01 6.07 -18.12
N THR A 51 13.34 7.22 -17.98
CA THR A 51 11.92 7.28 -17.58
C THR A 51 10.97 6.91 -18.73
N ALA A 52 11.35 7.19 -19.98
CA ALA A 52 10.55 6.85 -21.16
C ALA A 52 10.61 5.35 -21.48
N ASP A 53 11.80 4.74 -21.43
CA ASP A 53 11.98 3.31 -21.73
C ASP A 53 11.33 2.40 -20.68
N LYS A 54 11.26 2.84 -19.40
CA LYS A 54 10.46 2.14 -18.37
C LYS A 54 8.95 2.22 -18.62
N LYS A 55 8.46 3.29 -19.24
CA LYS A 55 7.02 3.51 -19.42
C LYS A 55 6.45 2.59 -20.50
N GLU A 56 7.16 2.40 -21.61
CA GLU A 56 6.69 1.55 -22.72
C GLU A 56 6.77 0.04 -22.42
N MET A 57 7.75 -0.45 -21.64
CA MET A 57 7.76 -1.85 -21.20
C MET A 57 6.69 -2.18 -20.14
N THR A 58 6.17 -1.17 -19.43
CA THR A 58 5.15 -1.37 -18.39
C THR A 58 3.74 -1.46 -19.00
N GLU A 59 3.42 -0.65 -20.01
CA GLU A 59 2.08 -0.60 -20.64
C GLU A 59 1.65 -1.91 -21.33
N GLN A 60 2.57 -2.77 -21.76
CA GLN A 60 2.20 -4.05 -22.41
C GLN A 60 2.02 -5.22 -21.41
N ALA A 61 2.56 -5.10 -20.19
CA ALA A 61 2.31 -6.02 -19.09
C ALA A 61 1.01 -5.68 -18.32
N GLU A 62 0.48 -4.45 -18.46
CA GLU A 62 -0.70 -3.92 -17.75
C GLU A 62 -2.04 -4.56 -18.13
N MET A 63 -2.11 -5.38 -19.18
CA MET A 63 -3.38 -5.99 -19.65
C MET A 63 -3.57 -7.46 -19.23
N ALA A 64 -2.57 -8.08 -18.62
CA ALA A 64 -2.72 -9.44 -18.12
C ALA A 64 -3.52 -9.42 -16.81
N PRO A 65 -4.48 -10.35 -16.62
CA PRO A 65 -5.15 -10.49 -15.33
C PRO A 65 -4.12 -10.82 -14.24
N PRO A 66 -4.30 -10.33 -12.99
CA PRO A 66 -3.38 -10.65 -11.90
C PRO A 66 -3.28 -12.17 -11.67
N PRO A 67 -2.18 -12.67 -11.09
CA PRO A 67 -2.08 -14.08 -10.74
C PRO A 67 -3.17 -14.50 -9.74
N ALA A 68 -3.46 -15.80 -9.68
CA ALA A 68 -4.35 -16.35 -8.66
C ALA A 68 -3.75 -16.18 -7.25
N LEU A 69 -4.63 -16.11 -6.24
CA LEU A 69 -4.29 -16.14 -4.82
C LEU A 69 -3.88 -17.57 -4.45
N ASP A 70 -2.59 -17.85 -4.58
CA ASP A 70 -2.02 -19.17 -4.35
C ASP A 70 -1.31 -19.33 -3.01
N ASP A 71 -1.36 -18.33 -2.13
CA ASP A 71 -0.76 -18.42 -0.82
C ASP A 71 -1.59 -19.29 0.15
N ASP A 72 -0.89 -19.96 1.07
CA ASP A 72 -1.48 -20.96 1.96
C ASP A 72 -2.59 -20.39 2.85
N PHE A 73 -2.48 -19.11 3.23
CA PHE A 73 -3.49 -18.44 4.05
C PHE A 73 -4.82 -18.28 3.28
N CYS A 74 -4.77 -17.73 2.06
CA CYS A 74 -5.97 -17.59 1.22
C CYS A 74 -6.60 -18.95 0.89
N LYS A 75 -5.77 -19.97 0.61
CA LYS A 75 -6.26 -21.34 0.38
C LYS A 75 -6.91 -21.96 1.62
N TRP A 76 -6.31 -21.78 2.79
CA TRP A 76 -6.84 -22.31 4.05
C TRP A 76 -8.21 -21.68 4.39
N LEU A 77 -8.38 -20.38 4.12
CA LEU A 77 -9.60 -19.65 4.43
C LEU A 77 -10.82 -20.12 3.60
N VAL A 78 -10.59 -20.72 2.42
CA VAL A 78 -11.65 -21.24 1.54
C VAL A 78 -12.38 -22.43 2.20
N GLY A 79 -13.67 -22.27 2.46
CA GLY A 79 -14.48 -23.28 3.12
C GLY A 79 -15.84 -22.75 3.57
N GLU A 80 -16.63 -23.65 4.16
CA GLU A 80 -17.77 -23.25 4.98
C GLU A 80 -17.35 -23.28 6.46
N TRP A 81 -17.78 -22.27 7.19
CA TRP A 81 -17.45 -22.02 8.59
C TRP A 81 -18.74 -21.80 9.37
N GLU A 82 -18.75 -22.26 10.61
CA GLU A 82 -19.84 -22.05 11.56
C GLU A 82 -19.26 -21.73 12.94
N GLY A 83 -19.95 -20.90 13.70
CA GLY A 83 -19.42 -20.47 14.98
C GLY A 83 -20.31 -19.47 15.66
N TRP A 84 -19.67 -18.53 16.35
CA TRP A 84 -20.38 -17.51 17.11
C TRP A 84 -19.63 -16.19 17.12
N SER A 85 -20.38 -15.11 17.27
CA SER A 85 -19.85 -13.79 17.61
C SER A 85 -20.49 -13.26 18.89
N GLU A 86 -19.79 -12.36 19.55
CA GLU A 86 -20.22 -11.69 20.77
C GLU A 86 -19.85 -10.20 20.69
N GLY A 87 -20.83 -9.35 20.91
CA GLY A 87 -20.69 -7.89 20.99
C GLY A 87 -21.57 -7.30 22.10
N PRO A 88 -21.78 -5.97 22.12
CA PRO A 88 -22.63 -5.31 23.12
C PRO A 88 -24.08 -5.82 23.15
N GLU A 89 -24.56 -6.32 22.02
CA GLU A 89 -25.92 -6.87 21.84
C GLU A 89 -26.05 -8.32 22.33
N GLY A 90 -24.95 -8.96 22.71
CA GLY A 90 -24.91 -10.34 23.18
C GLY A 90 -24.20 -11.27 22.22
N LYS A 91 -24.46 -12.58 22.38
CA LYS A 91 -23.83 -13.66 21.62
C LYS A 91 -24.79 -14.22 20.58
N HIS A 92 -24.30 -14.40 19.35
CA HIS A 92 -25.10 -14.81 18.18
C HIS A 92 -24.41 -15.96 17.44
N SER A 93 -25.17 -16.76 16.70
CA SER A 93 -24.61 -17.85 15.89
C SER A 93 -24.24 -17.33 14.50
N GLU A 94 -23.09 -17.72 13.99
CA GLU A 94 -22.58 -17.30 12.69
C GLU A 94 -22.41 -18.48 11.74
N TRP A 95 -22.65 -18.22 10.46
CA TRP A 95 -22.27 -19.07 9.36
C TRP A 95 -21.61 -18.22 8.28
N GLU A 96 -20.62 -18.80 7.63
CA GLU A 96 -19.89 -18.15 6.56
C GLU A 96 -19.47 -19.15 5.49
N LYS A 97 -19.44 -18.69 4.25
CA LYS A 97 -18.85 -19.40 3.12
C LYS A 97 -17.84 -18.52 2.42
N ILE A 98 -16.65 -19.07 2.20
CA ILE A 98 -15.57 -18.44 1.44
C ILE A 98 -15.17 -19.34 0.29
N GLU A 99 -15.17 -18.81 -0.92
CA GLU A 99 -14.80 -19.54 -2.14
C GLU A 99 -13.87 -18.72 -3.05
N MET A 100 -13.10 -19.43 -3.88
CA MET A 100 -12.29 -18.80 -4.91
C MET A 100 -13.17 -18.39 -6.10
N GLY A 101 -13.21 -17.10 -6.39
CA GLY A 101 -13.84 -16.50 -7.55
C GLY A 101 -12.83 -16.00 -8.58
N LEU A 102 -13.33 -15.67 -9.78
CA LEU A 102 -12.54 -15.06 -10.87
C LEU A 102 -11.21 -15.79 -11.10
N ASN A 103 -11.25 -17.08 -11.42
CA ASN A 103 -10.04 -17.89 -11.65
C ASN A 103 -9.05 -17.91 -10.47
N GLY A 104 -9.54 -17.80 -9.23
CA GLY A 104 -8.72 -17.80 -8.02
C GLY A 104 -8.15 -16.44 -7.65
N GLN A 105 -8.55 -15.35 -8.32
CA GLN A 105 -8.02 -14.00 -8.07
C GLN A 105 -8.73 -13.29 -6.92
N VAL A 106 -9.89 -13.76 -6.50
CA VAL A 106 -10.73 -13.12 -5.48
C VAL A 106 -11.29 -14.18 -4.53
N LEU A 107 -11.22 -13.93 -3.24
CA LEU A 107 -11.98 -14.64 -2.21
C LEU A 107 -13.39 -14.05 -2.14
N LEU A 108 -14.39 -14.78 -2.58
CA LEU A 108 -15.79 -14.42 -2.44
C LEU A 108 -16.29 -14.91 -1.09
N ARG A 109 -16.90 -14.02 -0.31
CA ARG A 109 -17.34 -14.27 1.06
C ARG A 109 -18.84 -14.00 1.17
N GLU A 110 -19.56 -14.91 1.80
CA GLU A 110 -20.95 -14.77 2.23
C GLU A 110 -21.01 -15.06 3.74
N ALA A 111 -21.71 -14.23 4.51
CA ALA A 111 -21.86 -14.42 5.94
C ALA A 111 -23.29 -14.16 6.39
N VAL A 112 -23.73 -14.96 7.37
CA VAL A 112 -25.02 -14.84 8.04
C VAL A 112 -24.79 -14.91 9.54
N SER A 113 -25.36 -13.96 10.28
CA SER A 113 -25.41 -13.99 11.75
C SER A 113 -26.86 -13.97 12.20
N LYS A 114 -27.23 -14.96 13.03
CA LYS A 114 -28.59 -15.09 13.56
C LYS A 114 -28.64 -14.51 14.96
N MET A 115 -29.42 -13.44 15.08
CA MET A 115 -29.67 -12.71 16.32
C MET A 115 -31.08 -13.07 16.83
N ASP A 116 -31.37 -12.73 18.08
CA ASP A 116 -32.69 -13.02 18.68
C ASP A 116 -33.82 -12.23 18.01
N ASP A 117 -33.51 -11.05 17.48
CA ASP A 117 -34.44 -10.10 16.88
C ASP A 117 -34.37 -10.01 15.35
N GLY A 118 -33.51 -10.82 14.71
CA GLY A 118 -33.36 -10.80 13.26
C GLY A 118 -32.15 -11.55 12.74
N GLU A 119 -31.86 -11.31 11.46
CA GLU A 119 -30.73 -11.94 10.76
C GLU A 119 -29.93 -10.85 10.06
N TYR A 120 -28.62 -10.83 10.32
CA TYR A 120 -27.65 -10.09 9.53
C TYR A 120 -27.18 -10.99 8.40
N ALA A 121 -27.17 -10.47 7.18
CA ALA A 121 -26.63 -11.17 6.03
C ALA A 121 -25.80 -10.20 5.20
N GLY A 122 -24.62 -10.63 4.79
CA GLY A 122 -23.74 -9.84 3.95
C GLY A 122 -22.87 -10.70 3.04
N MET A 123 -22.33 -10.04 2.02
CA MET A 123 -21.42 -10.67 1.08
C MET A 123 -20.38 -9.68 0.58
N GLY A 124 -19.28 -10.20 0.07
CA GLY A 124 -18.18 -9.38 -0.40
C GLY A 124 -17.11 -10.16 -1.14
N GLY A 125 -16.08 -9.44 -1.53
CA GLY A 125 -14.90 -9.99 -2.18
C GLY A 125 -13.63 -9.42 -1.56
N MET A 126 -12.60 -10.23 -1.44
CA MET A 126 -11.25 -9.79 -1.07
C MET A 126 -10.22 -10.26 -2.09
N THR A 127 -9.21 -9.44 -2.35
CA THR A 127 -8.07 -9.77 -3.22
C THR A 127 -6.81 -9.14 -2.66
N ILE A 128 -5.67 -9.38 -3.31
CA ILE A 128 -4.39 -8.77 -2.96
C ILE A 128 -3.99 -7.85 -4.10
N ASN A 129 -3.68 -6.59 -3.77
CA ASN A 129 -3.11 -5.66 -4.72
C ASN A 129 -1.75 -6.20 -5.21
N PRO A 130 -1.57 -6.45 -6.52
CA PRO A 130 -0.35 -7.09 -7.04
C PRO A 130 0.90 -6.20 -6.91
N GLU A 131 0.74 -4.88 -6.76
CA GLU A 131 1.86 -3.95 -6.63
C GLU A 131 2.29 -3.78 -5.17
N SER A 132 1.33 -3.62 -4.25
CA SER A 132 1.61 -3.33 -2.85
C SER A 132 1.62 -4.56 -1.95
N GLY A 133 1.02 -5.67 -2.39
CA GLY A 133 0.75 -6.85 -1.55
C GLY A 133 -0.31 -6.61 -0.47
N GLU A 134 -0.99 -5.45 -0.48
CA GLU A 134 -2.04 -5.11 0.47
C GLU A 134 -3.33 -5.87 0.13
N PHE A 135 -4.00 -6.40 1.15
CA PHE A 135 -5.35 -6.93 0.98
C PHE A 135 -6.31 -5.78 0.67
N MET A 136 -7.20 -6.00 -0.30
CA MET A 136 -8.27 -5.09 -0.67
C MET A 136 -9.59 -5.83 -0.55
N GLY A 137 -10.63 -5.17 -0.03
CA GLY A 137 -11.93 -5.79 0.17
C GLY A 137 -13.09 -4.87 -0.19
N TYR A 138 -14.21 -5.48 -0.56
CA TYR A 138 -15.52 -4.82 -0.66
C TYR A 138 -16.56 -5.67 0.05
N TRP A 139 -17.46 -5.03 0.78
CA TRP A 139 -18.51 -5.70 1.53
C TRP A 139 -19.85 -4.97 1.38
N MET A 140 -20.94 -5.74 1.33
CA MET A 140 -22.30 -5.23 1.32
C MET A 140 -23.21 -6.10 2.18
N ASP A 141 -24.24 -5.50 2.79
CA ASP A 141 -25.14 -6.22 3.70
C ASP A 141 -26.62 -5.83 3.55
N ASN A 142 -27.48 -6.61 4.21
CA ASN A 142 -28.94 -6.43 4.21
C ASN A 142 -29.42 -5.20 5.01
N TYR A 143 -28.53 -4.51 5.72
CA TYR A 143 -28.77 -3.17 6.28
C TYR A 143 -28.41 -2.04 5.31
N ARG A 144 -28.10 -2.39 4.05
CA ARG A 144 -27.67 -1.51 2.98
C ARG A 144 -26.28 -0.92 3.22
N GLY A 145 -25.50 -1.51 4.13
CA GLY A 145 -24.08 -1.25 4.32
C GLY A 145 -23.31 -1.48 3.02
N MET A 146 -22.39 -0.58 2.73
CA MET A 146 -21.40 -0.72 1.66
C MET A 146 -20.06 -0.24 2.19
N TYR A 147 -19.06 -1.11 2.14
CA TYR A 147 -17.76 -0.87 2.75
C TYR A 147 -16.64 -1.21 1.77
N GLN A 148 -15.57 -0.43 1.85
CA GLN A 148 -14.29 -0.70 1.20
C GLN A 148 -13.25 -0.95 2.28
N GLY A 149 -12.43 -1.97 2.10
CA GLY A 149 -11.44 -2.42 3.06
C GLY A 149 -10.04 -2.44 2.50
N LYS A 150 -9.07 -2.15 3.35
CA LYS A 150 -7.64 -2.37 3.10
C LYS A 150 -7.03 -3.08 4.28
N GLY A 151 -6.07 -3.96 4.04
CA GLY A 151 -5.48 -4.70 5.15
C GLY A 151 -4.13 -5.28 4.87
N LYS A 152 -3.50 -5.73 5.96
CA LYS A 152 -2.16 -6.31 5.95
C LYS A 152 -2.17 -7.64 6.67
N ARG A 153 -1.39 -8.57 6.13
CA ARG A 153 -1.19 -9.88 6.72
C ARG A 153 0.20 -9.97 7.35
N GLU A 154 0.23 -10.48 8.58
CA GLU A 154 1.44 -10.78 9.34
C GLU A 154 1.35 -12.23 9.82
N GLY A 155 1.94 -13.15 9.04
CA GLY A 155 1.82 -14.59 9.30
C GLY A 155 0.38 -15.07 9.17
N ASP A 156 -0.16 -15.54 10.31
CA ASP A 156 -1.50 -16.10 10.46
C ASP A 156 -2.57 -15.07 10.84
N LYS A 157 -2.19 -13.79 10.93
CA LYS A 157 -3.09 -12.67 11.26
C LYS A 157 -3.30 -11.76 10.06
N LEU A 158 -4.56 -11.49 9.71
CA LEU A 158 -5.00 -10.49 8.75
C LEU A 158 -5.74 -9.36 9.48
N THR A 159 -5.20 -8.15 9.42
CA THR A 159 -5.87 -6.94 9.93
C THR A 159 -6.43 -6.15 8.75
N MET A 160 -7.73 -5.90 8.76
CA MET A 160 -8.43 -5.09 7.77
C MET A 160 -9.04 -3.85 8.43
N GLU A 161 -8.88 -2.71 7.78
CA GLU A 161 -9.55 -1.45 8.07
C GLU A 161 -10.54 -1.16 6.96
N TRP A 162 -11.78 -0.89 7.34
CA TRP A 162 -12.91 -0.70 6.45
C TRP A 162 -13.54 0.66 6.68
N GLU A 163 -14.01 1.27 5.61
CA GLU A 163 -14.72 2.52 5.60
C GLU A 163 -16.03 2.35 4.82
N GLY A 164 -17.12 2.85 5.39
CA GLY A 164 -18.43 2.90 4.76
C GLY A 164 -19.25 4.07 5.29
N TYR A 165 -20.45 4.26 4.76
CA TYR A 165 -21.28 5.42 5.13
C TYR A 165 -21.73 5.41 6.60
N GLN A 166 -21.77 4.23 7.24
CA GLN A 166 -22.16 4.09 8.65
C GLN A 166 -21.03 4.39 9.62
N GLY A 167 -19.78 4.39 9.15
CA GLY A 167 -18.60 4.57 9.99
C GLY A 167 -17.38 3.79 9.51
N THR A 168 -16.42 3.64 10.41
CA THR A 168 -15.19 2.86 10.20
C THR A 168 -15.25 1.56 10.98
N TYR A 169 -14.70 0.50 10.41
CA TYR A 169 -14.69 -0.82 11.00
C TYR A 169 -13.28 -1.41 10.89
N THR A 170 -12.70 -1.88 11.98
CA THR A 170 -11.44 -2.64 11.95
C THR A 170 -11.75 -4.06 12.37
N ASN A 171 -11.26 -5.06 11.63
CA ASN A 171 -11.27 -6.43 12.09
C ASN A 171 -9.90 -7.09 11.94
N VAL A 172 -9.62 -7.99 12.87
CA VAL A 172 -8.40 -8.79 12.90
C VAL A 172 -8.83 -10.24 12.88
N LEU A 173 -8.58 -10.92 11.76
CA LEU A 173 -8.78 -12.36 11.61
C LEU A 173 -7.48 -13.07 11.94
N GLU A 174 -7.53 -14.10 12.77
CA GLU A 174 -6.35 -14.88 13.19
C GLU A 174 -6.63 -16.38 13.01
N LYS A 175 -5.80 -17.05 12.20
CA LYS A 175 -5.79 -18.51 12.09
C LYS A 175 -5.30 -19.10 13.40
N VAL A 176 -6.13 -19.92 14.03
CA VAL A 176 -5.79 -20.63 15.28
C VAL A 176 -5.23 -22.00 14.95
N ASP A 177 -5.92 -22.74 14.08
CA ASP A 177 -5.50 -24.05 13.57
C ASP A 177 -6.09 -24.32 12.17
N GLU A 178 -5.99 -25.55 11.66
CA GLU A 178 -6.49 -25.91 10.32
C GLU A 178 -8.02 -25.79 10.16
N ASN A 179 -8.76 -25.89 11.25
CA ASN A 179 -10.22 -25.85 11.26
C ASN A 179 -10.78 -24.71 12.11
N THR A 180 -9.95 -23.84 12.69
CA THR A 180 -10.42 -22.79 13.59
C THR A 180 -9.78 -21.45 13.27
N TYR A 181 -10.60 -20.39 13.28
CA TYR A 181 -10.12 -19.02 13.27
C TYR A 181 -10.91 -18.16 14.27
N THR A 182 -10.29 -17.06 14.71
CA THR A 182 -10.96 -16.05 15.52
C THR A 182 -10.97 -14.72 14.78
N THR A 183 -11.95 -13.88 15.10
CA THR A 183 -11.93 -12.48 14.68
C THR A 183 -12.15 -11.58 15.89
N THR A 184 -11.43 -10.48 15.99
CA THR A 184 -11.82 -9.35 16.86
C THR A 184 -12.16 -8.16 15.99
N TRP A 185 -13.15 -7.38 16.39
CA TRP A 185 -13.57 -6.22 15.62
C TRP A 185 -13.88 -5.00 16.48
N SER A 186 -13.75 -3.83 15.86
CA SER A 186 -14.09 -2.53 16.42
C SER A 186 -14.82 -1.71 15.35
N PHE A 187 -15.99 -1.20 15.67
CA PHE A 187 -16.81 -0.36 14.80
C PHE A 187 -17.00 1.01 15.44
N THR A 188 -16.65 2.08 14.73
CA THR A 188 -16.90 3.47 15.15
C THR A 188 -17.94 4.08 14.22
N ASP A 189 -19.10 4.46 14.77
CA ASP A 189 -20.16 5.11 13.99
C ASP A 189 -19.79 6.56 13.60
N ALA A 190 -20.60 7.18 12.74
CA ALA A 190 -20.41 8.58 12.33
C ALA A 190 -20.48 9.61 13.49
N GLY A 191 -21.05 9.22 14.64
CA GLY A 191 -21.09 10.01 15.87
C GLY A 191 -19.85 9.84 16.75
N GLY A 192 -18.92 8.95 16.38
CA GLY A 192 -17.73 8.62 17.15
C GLY A 192 -17.95 7.59 18.25
N ASN A 193 -19.13 6.98 18.35
CA ASN A 193 -19.36 5.90 19.32
C ASN A 193 -18.72 4.62 18.81
N THR A 194 -17.95 3.97 19.68
CA THR A 194 -17.24 2.73 19.33
C THR A 194 -17.87 1.53 20.01
N LYS A 195 -18.02 0.44 19.26
CA LYS A 195 -18.44 -0.89 19.72
C LYS A 195 -17.37 -1.90 19.34
N GLU A 196 -17.17 -2.90 20.19
CA GLU A 196 -16.18 -3.94 19.97
C GLU A 196 -16.79 -5.31 20.19
N GLY A 197 -16.21 -6.32 19.54
CA GLY A 197 -16.62 -7.69 19.74
C GLY A 197 -15.61 -8.69 19.20
N LYS A 198 -15.97 -9.96 19.31
CA LYS A 198 -15.13 -11.10 18.93
C LYS A 198 -15.97 -12.21 18.34
N SER A 199 -15.35 -13.08 17.55
CA SER A 199 -15.94 -14.32 17.06
C SER A 199 -14.92 -15.45 17.04
N GLU A 200 -15.45 -16.66 17.06
CA GLU A 200 -14.71 -17.90 16.86
C GLU A 200 -15.50 -18.76 15.89
N MET A 201 -14.81 -19.23 14.86
CA MET A 201 -15.38 -19.92 13.72
C MET A 201 -14.64 -21.23 13.51
N THR A 202 -15.40 -22.31 13.35
CA THR A 202 -14.89 -23.64 13.07
C THR A 202 -15.34 -24.07 11.68
N ARG A 203 -14.48 -24.79 10.95
CA ARG A 203 -14.82 -25.34 9.64
C ARG A 203 -16.01 -26.28 9.80
N LYS A 204 -17.05 -26.06 9.01
CA LYS A 204 -18.30 -26.83 9.08
C LYS A 204 -18.02 -28.31 8.82
N GLY A 205 -18.49 -29.16 9.73
CA GLY A 205 -18.26 -30.60 9.68
C GLY A 205 -16.90 -31.07 10.23
N ALA A 206 -16.03 -30.15 10.67
CA ALA A 206 -14.88 -30.54 11.47
C ALA A 206 -15.38 -31.02 12.84
N THR A 207 -15.04 -32.25 13.21
CA THR A 207 -15.30 -32.72 14.58
C THR A 207 -14.29 -32.02 15.48
N THR A 208 -14.74 -31.16 16.38
CA THR A 208 -13.88 -30.59 17.42
C THR A 208 -13.33 -31.78 18.22
N MET A 209 -12.06 -32.12 17.97
CA MET A 209 -11.33 -33.07 18.80
C MET A 209 -11.17 -32.38 20.15
N LYS A 210 -12.14 -32.59 21.05
CA LYS A 210 -12.01 -32.20 22.45
C LYS A 210 -10.79 -32.93 22.99
N GLU A 211 -9.73 -32.19 23.30
CA GLU A 211 -8.67 -32.65 24.20
C GLU A 211 -9.22 -32.93 25.60
#